data_AF-A0A0K0G5N4-F1
#
_entry.id   AF-A0A0K0G5N4-F1
#
_cell.length_a   1.000
_cell.length_b   1.000
_cell.length_c   1.000
_cell.angle_alpha   90.00
_cell.angle_beta   90.00
_cell.angle_gamma   90.00
#
_symmetry.space_group_name_H-M   'P 1'
#
loop_
_entity.id
_entity.type
_entity.pdbx_description
1 polymer ?
#
loop_
_entity_poly.entity_id
_entity_poly.type
_entity_poly.pdbx_seq_one_letter_code
_entity_poly.pdbx_strand_id
1 'polypeptide(L)' 'MEPSLESPIVRKGPILLFDNPRSYFLRMTLEKLSQLVYKTLTHSVCSPDLTPKDFHFSKRLDNFLTQKYSLNFC' A
#
# COMPACT_ATOMS: atom_id res chain seq x y z
N MET A 1 8.57 24.63 38.49
CA MET A 1 7.67 24.24 37.40
C MET A 1 8.58 23.87 36.23
N GLU A 2 8.90 22.58 36.11
CA GLU A 2 9.81 22.04 35.09
C GLU A 2 9.11 22.07 33.73
N PRO A 3 9.75 22.59 32.66
CA PRO A 3 9.17 22.53 31.32
C PRO A 3 9.25 21.09 30.81
N SER A 4 8.10 20.49 30.52
CA SER A 4 8.00 19.18 29.89
C SER A 4 8.73 19.21 28.54
N LEU A 5 9.87 18.52 28.49
CA LEU A 5 10.65 18.28 27.28
C LEU A 5 9.89 17.31 26.38
N GLU A 6 8.88 17.79 25.66
CA GLU A 6 8.31 17.03 24.55
C GLU A 6 9.26 17.11 23.36
N SER A 7 9.96 16.00 23.12
CA SER A 7 10.82 15.85 21.95
C SER A 7 10.00 15.98 20.65
N PRO A 8 10.50 16.69 19.61
CA PRO A 8 9.80 16.78 18.34
C PRO A 8 9.54 15.39 17.75
N ILE A 9 8.29 15.09 17.39
CA ILE A 9 7.94 13.87 16.67
C ILE A 9 8.53 13.97 15.26
N VAL A 10 9.72 13.40 15.06
CA VAL A 10 10.35 13.32 13.73
C VAL A 10 9.58 12.30 12.89
N ARG A 11 8.78 12.81 11.94
CA ARG A 11 8.08 11.95 10.98
C ARG A 11 9.10 11.31 10.05
N LYS A 12 9.23 9.98 10.13
CA LYS A 12 9.94 9.21 9.10
C LYS A 12 9.16 9.35 7.77
N GLY A 13 9.89 9.46 6.66
CA GLY A 13 9.31 9.53 5.33
C GLY A 13 8.42 8.32 5.01
N PRO A 14 7.51 8.45 4.03
CA PRO A 14 6.58 7.39 3.69
C PRO A 14 7.31 6.12 3.23
N ILE A 15 6.78 4.99 3.68
CA ILE A 15 7.23 3.66 3.25
C ILE A 15 6.18 3.13 2.29
N LEU A 16 6.58 2.80 1.07
CA LEU A 16 5.68 2.25 0.07
C LEU A 16 5.77 0.73 0.09
N LEU A 17 4.62 0.09 0.34
CA LEU A 17 4.40 -1.33 0.11
C LEU A 17 3.55 -1.47 -1.15
N PHE A 18 4.11 -2.05 -2.20
CA PHE A 18 3.43 -2.30 -3.46
C PHE A 18 3.90 -3.64 -4.01
N ASP A 19 2.99 -4.42 -4.60
CA ASP A 19 3.32 -5.72 -5.19
C ASP A 19 4.30 -5.59 -6.37
N ASN A 20 5.08 -6.61 -6.67
CA ASN A 20 6.11 -6.60 -7.71
C ASN A 20 5.45 -7.01 -9.04
N PRO A 21 5.09 -6.07 -9.94
CA PRO A 21 4.63 -6.42 -11.27
C PRO A 21 5.78 -7.00 -12.08
N ARG A 22 5.46 -7.85 -13.07
CA ARG A 22 6.43 -8.46 -14.01
C ARG A 22 7.68 -7.60 -14.23
N SER A 23 8.84 -8.23 -14.01
CA SER A 23 10.22 -7.68 -14.00
C SER A 23 10.52 -6.50 -14.94
N TYR A 24 9.88 -6.42 -16.11
CA TYR A 24 10.00 -5.29 -17.04
C TYR A 24 9.56 -3.93 -16.46
N PHE A 25 8.48 -3.89 -15.65
CA PHE A 25 7.97 -2.63 -15.07
C PHE A 25 8.70 -2.21 -13.80
N LEU A 26 9.53 -3.09 -13.21
CA LEU A 26 10.20 -2.83 -11.95
C LEU A 26 11.24 -1.72 -12.04
N ARG A 27 12.10 -1.75 -13.05
CA ARG A 27 13.28 -0.86 -13.09
C ARG A 27 12.87 0.61 -13.13
N MET A 28 12.01 0.98 -14.07
CA MET A 28 11.54 2.37 -14.23
C MET A 28 10.68 2.83 -13.05
N THR A 29 9.95 1.92 -12.40
CA THR A 29 9.16 2.23 -11.20
C THR A 29 10.06 2.48 -9.99
N LEU A 30 11.07 1.63 -9.77
CA LEU A 30 12.02 1.78 -8.68
C LEU A 30 12.85 3.06 -8.81
N GLU A 31 13.26 3.42 -10.03
CA GLU A 31 13.95 4.69 -10.30
C GLU A 31 13.10 5.91 -9.91
N LYS A 32 11.82 5.94 -10.31
CA LYS A 32 10.89 7.02 -9.93
C LYS A 32 10.61 7.07 -8.43
N LEU A 33 10.49 5.91 -7.78
CA LEU A 33 10.27 5.85 -6.32
C LEU A 33 11.47 6.37 -5.53
N SER A 34 12.68 6.08 -6.00
CA SER A 34 13.91 6.63 -5.44
C SER A 34 13.96 8.15 -5.57
N GLN A 35 13.60 8.70 -6.74
CA GLN A 35 13.51 10.15 -6.96
C GLN A 35 12.50 10.85 -6.03
N LEU A 36 11.43 10.15 -5.66
CA LEU A 36 10.40 10.65 -4.76
C LEU A 36 10.72 10.39 -3.26
N VAL A 37 11.92 9.89 -2.94
CA VAL A 37 12.39 9.61 -1.56
C VAL A 37 11.49 8.60 -0.82
N TYR A 38 10.83 7.70 -1.56
CA TYR A 38 10.09 6.60 -0.93
C TYR A 38 11.05 5.47 -0.59
N LYS A 39 10.96 4.99 0.65
CA LYS A 39 11.58 3.71 1.01
C LYS A 39 10.70 2.59 0.48
N THR A 40 11.25 1.78 -0.42
CA THR A 40 10.57 0.60 -0.97
C THR A 40 10.89 -0.61 -0.11
N LEU A 41 9.84 -1.34 0.30
CA LEU A 41 9.99 -2.66 0.90
C LEU A 41 9.95 -3.71 -0.21
N THR A 42 11.07 -4.41 -0.41
CA THR A 42 11.11 -5.59 -1.29
C THR A 42 10.26 -6.69 -0.68
N HIS A 43 9.17 -7.06 -1.35
CA HIS A 43 8.31 -8.19 -0.99
C HIS A 43 8.44 -9.27 -2.09
N SER A 44 8.09 -10.50 -1.76
CA SER A 44 8.11 -11.64 -2.69
C SER A 44 7.15 -11.43 -3.86
N VAL A 45 7.44 -12.02 -5.04
CA VAL A 45 6.57 -11.93 -6.22
C VAL A 45 5.13 -12.33 -5.86
N CYS A 46 4.19 -11.39 -6.05
CA CYS A 46 2.74 -11.54 -5.98
C CYS A 46 2.22 -12.44 -4.85
N SER A 47 2.22 -11.93 -3.62
CA SER A 47 1.50 -12.57 -2.51
C SER A 47 0.31 -11.69 -2.11
N PRO A 48 -0.88 -11.91 -2.72
CA PRO A 48 -2.06 -11.08 -2.47
C PRO A 48 -2.55 -11.18 -1.02
N ASP A 49 -2.17 -12.21 -0.28
CA ASP A 49 -2.46 -12.36 1.15
C ASP A 49 -1.58 -11.44 2.02
N LEU A 50 -0.43 -11.00 1.51
CA LEU A 50 0.52 -10.14 2.23
C LEU A 50 0.31 -8.65 1.95
N THR A 51 -0.47 -8.29 0.91
CA THR A 51 -0.79 -6.89 0.64
C THR A 51 -2.11 -6.48 1.29
N PRO A 52 -2.10 -5.48 2.20
CA PRO A 52 -3.33 -5.00 2.83
C PRO A 52 -4.37 -4.50 1.81
N LYS A 53 -3.90 -4.01 0.66
CA LYS A 53 -4.74 -3.62 -0.47
C LYS A 53 -5.56 -4.81 -0.97
N ASP A 54 -4.93 -5.93 -1.28
CA ASP A 54 -5.63 -7.03 -1.95
C ASP A 54 -6.43 -7.87 -0.97
N PHE A 55 -5.90 -8.17 0.22
CA PHE A 55 -6.63 -8.97 1.19
C PHE A 55 -7.79 -8.23 1.86
N HIS A 56 -7.58 -6.98 2.32
CA HIS A 56 -8.60 -6.26 3.09
C HIS A 56 -9.47 -5.35 2.25
N PHE A 57 -8.85 -4.51 1.40
CA PHE A 57 -9.59 -3.50 0.66
C PHE A 57 -10.31 -4.08 -0.55
N SER A 58 -9.62 -4.81 -1.42
CA SER A 58 -10.21 -5.40 -2.63
C SER A 58 -11.34 -6.36 -2.28
N LYS A 59 -11.14 -7.26 -1.31
CA LYS A 59 -12.21 -8.17 -0.83
C LYS A 59 -13.44 -7.43 -0.30
N ARG A 60 -13.25 -6.34 0.45
CA ARG A 60 -14.36 -5.53 0.97
C ARG A 60 -15.08 -4.79 -0.15
N LEU A 61 -14.34 -4.28 -1.13
CA LEU A 61 -14.88 -3.63 -2.31
C LEU A 61 -15.71 -4.62 -3.14
N ASP A 62 -15.17 -5.81 -3.42
CA ASP A 62 -15.87 -6.87 -4.16
C ASP A 62 -17.19 -7.26 -3.48
N ASN A 63 -17.17 -7.42 -2.15
CA ASN A 63 -18.39 -7.70 -1.39
C ASN A 63 -19.41 -6.55 -1.49
N PHE A 64 -18.95 -5.30 -1.40
CA PHE A 64 -19.82 -4.12 -1.54
C PHE A 64 -20.46 -4.05 -2.94
N LEU A 65 -19.66 -4.27 -3.99
CA LEU A 65 -20.13 -4.27 -5.37
C LEU A 65 -21.10 -5.43 -5.60
N THR A 66 -20.78 -6.64 -5.12
CA THR A 66 -21.66 -7.81 -5.22
C THR A 66 -23.01 -7.51 -4.56
N GLN A 67 -23.04 -6.96 -3.35
CA GLN A 67 -24.30 -6.59 -2.69
C GLN A 67 -25.10 -5.54 -3.47
N LYS A 68 -24.42 -4.56 -4.07
CA LYS A 68 -25.07 -3.46 -4.79
C LYS A 68 -25.61 -3.88 -6.16
N TYR A 69 -24.91 -4.76 -6.87
CA TYR A 69 -25.24 -5.12 -8.26
C TYR A 69 -25.95 -6.47 -8.39
N SER A 70 -25.89 -7.36 -7.39
CA SER A 70 -26.69 -8.60 -7.38
C SER A 70 -28.19 -8.36 -7.14
N LEU A 71 -28.61 -7.17 -6.71
CA LEU A 71 -30.02 -6.78 -6.60
C LEU A 71 -30.65 -6.36 -7.96
N ASN A 72 -29.89 -6.32 -9.05
CA ASN A 72 -30.39 -5.95 -10.39
C ASN A 72 -30.72 -7.15 -11.29
N PHE A 73 -30.70 -8.37 -10.74
CA PHE A 73 -31.00 -9.62 -11.46
C PHE A 73 -32.13 -10.44 -10.81
N CYS A 74 -33.06 -9.78 -10.09
CA CYS A 74 -34.38 -10.33 -9.77
C CYS A 74 -35.46 -9.46 -10.39
#